data_AF-A0A2P8QKV5-F1
#
_entry.id   AF-A0A2P8QKV5-F1
#
_cell.length_a   1.000
_cell.length_b   1.000
_cell.length_c   1.000
_cell.angle_alpha   90.00
_cell.angle_beta   90.00
_cell.angle_gamma   90.00
#
_symmetry.space_group_name_H-M   'P 1'
#
loop_
_entity.id
_entity.type
_entity.pdbx_description
1 polymer ?
#
loop_
_entity_poly.entity_id
_entity_poly.type
_entity_poly.pdbx_seq_one_letter_code
_entity_poly.pdbx_strand_id
1 'polypeptide(L)' 'MSLDTVSQPTSVVESNLQQTGEYDFDRFKESVMDTYARFPIALERGAGCRVWDT' A
#
# COMPACT_ATOMS: atom_id res chain seq x y z
N MET A 1 10.63 -10.61 39.07
CA MET A 1 10.80 -9.65 37.96
C MET A 1 9.48 -9.57 37.23
N SER A 2 8.61 -8.61 37.57
CA SER A 2 7.35 -8.37 36.85
C SER A 2 7.62 -7.50 35.63
N LEU A 3 7.06 -7.86 34.48
CA LEU A 3 7.07 -7.02 33.28
C LEU A 3 5.82 -6.14 33.28
N ASP A 4 5.99 -4.84 33.55
CA ASP A 4 4.95 -3.84 33.34
C ASP A 4 4.95 -3.43 31.86
N THR A 5 3.95 -3.89 31.11
CA THR A 5 3.75 -3.49 29.71
C THR A 5 3.21 -2.06 29.66
N VAL A 6 4.05 -1.11 29.26
CA VAL A 6 3.65 0.27 28.95
C VAL A 6 2.76 0.26 27.70
N SER A 7 1.46 0.51 27.89
CA SER A 7 0.51 0.70 26.79
C SER A 7 0.70 2.10 26.21
N GLN A 8 1.43 2.19 25.09
CA GLN A 8 1.44 3.40 24.27
C GLN A 8 0.16 3.43 23.40
N PRO A 9 -0.59 4.54 23.37
CA PRO A 9 -1.72 4.66 22.46
C PRO A 9 -1.22 4.74 21.02
N THR A 10 -1.50 3.70 20.24
CA THR A 10 -1.27 3.69 18.80
C THR A 10 -2.12 4.81 18.18
N SER A 11 -1.47 5.89 17.78
CA SER A 11 -2.13 6.95 17.01
C SER A 11 -2.50 6.36 15.66
N VAL A 12 -3.79 6.08 15.46
CA VAL A 12 -4.32 5.60 14.19
C VAL A 12 -4.12 6.73 13.18
N VAL A 13 -3.03 6.68 12.42
CA VAL A 13 -2.87 7.55 11.24
C VAL A 13 -3.88 7.02 10.25
N GLU A 14 -5.01 7.72 10.13
CA GLU A 14 -5.96 7.51 9.05
C GLU A 14 -5.20 7.73 7.74
N SER A 15 -4.74 6.62 7.15
CA SER A 15 -4.17 6.61 5.81
C SER A 15 -5.30 7.02 4.88
N ASN A 16 -5.30 8.31 4.53
CA ASN A 16 -6.16 8.93 3.53
C ASN A 16 -6.24 7.97 2.35
N LEU A 17 -7.41 7.37 2.11
CA LEU A 17 -7.65 6.51 0.95
C LEU A 17 -7.50 7.41 -0.28
N GLN A 18 -6.27 7.51 -0.79
CA GLN A 18 -5.96 8.31 -1.96
C GLN A 18 -6.73 7.70 -3.12
N GLN A 19 -7.77 8.44 -3.52
CA GLN A 19 -8.41 8.49 -4.83
C GLN A 19 -7.87 7.43 -5.81
N THR A 20 -8.68 6.40 -6.05
CA THR A 20 -8.48 5.37 -7.07
C THR A 20 -8.57 6.02 -8.46
N GLY A 21 -7.48 6.69 -8.86
CA GLY A 21 -7.25 7.08 -10.25
C GLY A 21 -6.70 5.90 -11.03
N GLU A 22 -6.88 5.92 -12.35
CA GLU A 22 -6.30 4.92 -13.25
C GLU A 22 -4.79 4.77 -13.02
N TYR A 23 -4.26 3.57 -13.27
CA TYR A 23 -2.83 3.32 -13.14
C TYR A 23 -2.01 4.20 -14.08
N ASP A 24 -1.08 4.96 -13.51
CA ASP A 24 -0.11 5.79 -14.23
C ASP A 24 1.26 5.14 -14.20
N PHE A 25 1.69 4.64 -15.37
CA PHE A 25 2.97 3.97 -15.55
C PHE A 25 4.17 4.91 -15.32
N ASP A 26 4.09 6.15 -15.80
CA ASP A 26 5.21 7.09 -15.74
C ASP A 26 5.45 7.54 -14.30
N ARG A 27 4.37 7.78 -13.54
CA ARG A 27 4.45 8.09 -12.11
C ARG A 27 5.03 6.93 -11.30
N PHE A 28 4.68 5.69 -11.64
CA PHE A 28 5.26 4.51 -11.00
C PHE A 28 6.76 4.41 -11.32
N LYS A 29 7.13 4.54 -12.60
CA LYS A 29 8.52 4.51 -13.06
C LYS A 29 9.36 5.61 -12.41
N GLU A 30 8.83 6.81 -12.21
CA GLU A 30 9.53 7.87 -11.48
C GLU A 30 9.88 7.46 -10.04
N SER A 31 9.02 6.66 -9.40
CA SER A 31 9.20 6.25 -7.99
C SER A 31 10.16 5.07 -7.83
N VAL A 32 10.12 4.10 -8.74
CA VAL A 32 10.92 2.85 -8.64
C VAL A 32 12.06 2.76 -9.65
N MET A 33 12.19 3.76 -10.53
CA MET A 33 13.05 3.74 -11.71
C MET A 33 12.72 2.52 -12.60
N ASP A 34 13.72 1.95 -13.25
CA ASP A 34 13.59 0.74 -14.08
C ASP A 34 13.96 -0.55 -13.31
N THR A 35 13.89 -0.52 -11.98
CA THR A 35 14.32 -1.64 -11.12
C THR A 35 13.38 -2.85 -11.20
N TYR A 36 12.10 -2.62 -11.53
CA TYR A 36 11.09 -3.66 -11.64
C TYR A 36 10.38 -3.59 -13.00
N ALA A 37 10.52 -4.63 -13.82
CA ALA A 37 9.73 -4.82 -15.04
C ALA A 37 8.34 -5.39 -14.69
N ARG A 38 7.53 -4.61 -13.97
CA ARG A 38 6.20 -5.03 -13.53
C ARG A 38 5.15 -4.81 -14.64
N PHE A 39 4.16 -5.70 -14.69
CA PHE A 39 2.96 -5.48 -15.51
C PHE A 39 2.20 -4.24 -15.00
N PRO A 40 1.69 -3.36 -15.90
CA PRO A 40 1.08 -2.08 -15.53
C PRO A 40 -0.29 -2.28 -14.87
N ILE A 41 -0.31 -2.69 -13.60
CA ILE A 41 -1.52 -2.95 -12.80
C ILE A 41 -1.38 -2.42 -11.37
N ALA A 42 -2.46 -1.84 -10.84
CA ALA A 42 -2.55 -1.22 -9.52
C ALA A 42 -3.57 -1.95 -8.63
N LEU A 43 -3.14 -3.05 -8.00
CA LEU A 43 -4.02 -3.83 -7.14
C LEU A 43 -4.51 -3.00 -5.94
N GLU A 44 -5.83 -2.77 -5.85
CA GLU A 44 -6.48 -2.04 -4.74
C GLU A 44 -7.01 -2.98 -3.65
N ARG A 45 -7.36 -4.22 -4.00
CA ARG A 45 -7.99 -5.18 -3.07
C ARG A 45 -7.55 -6.61 -3.33
N GLY A 46 -7.48 -7.41 -2.27
CA GLY A 46 -7.24 -8.86 -2.33
C GLY A 46 -8.14 -9.66 -1.39
N ALA A 47 -8.50 -10.88 -1.80
CA ALA A 47 -9.26 -11.85 -1.00
C ALA A 47 -8.82 -13.29 -1.34
N GLY A 48 -8.10 -13.93 -0.43
CA GLY A 48 -7.46 -15.22 -0.69
C GLY A 48 -6.51 -15.12 -1.89
N CYS A 49 -6.70 -15.98 -2.90
CA CYS A 49 -5.91 -15.98 -4.14
C CYS A 49 -6.48 -15.06 -5.24
N ARG A 50 -7.44 -14.17 -4.93
CA ARG A 50 -8.04 -13.24 -5.89
C ARG A 50 -7.64 -11.81 -5.57
N VAL A 51 -7.39 -11.04 -6.62
CA VAL A 51 -7.01 -9.62 -6.55
C VAL A 51 -7.84 -8.81 -7.53
N TRP A 52 -8.03 -7.53 -7.23
CA TRP A 52 -8.74 -6.56 -8.05
C TRP A 52 -7.84 -5.36 -8.29
N ASP A 53 -7.84 -4.89 -9.54
CA ASP A 53 -7.23 -3.64 -9.98
C ASP A 53 -8.23 -2.48 -9.81
N THR A 54 -7.74 -1.25 -9.87
CA THR A 54 -8.56 -0.01 -9.85
C THR A 54 -9.37 0.18 -11.12
#